data_AF-B2CP30-F1
#
_entry.id   AF-B2CP30-F1
#
_cell.length_a   1.000
_cell.length_b   1.000
_cell.length_c   1.000
_cell.angle_alpha   90.00
_cell.angle_beta   90.00
_cell.angle_gamma   90.00
#
_symmetry.space_group_name_H-M   'P 1'
#
loop_
_entity.id
_entity.type
_entity.pdbx_description
1 polymer ?
#
loop_
_entity_poly.entity_id
_entity_poly.type
_entity_poly.pdbx_seq_one_letter_code
_entity_poly.pdbx_strand_id
1 'polypeptide(L)'
;CVCVVISVYYLLGINDYVNARRIEDGFDYPLNMDIQPLLQEVMAGKKPSVPPINYYPYRFLTNSGKCNTVEKLDLFIVVKSAMDHFGHRNAVRLTYGQENLIPGRIVKSLFFVGIDESYPKSETQKKIDEEMVQFKDIIQIDFRD
;
A
#
# COMPACT_ATOMS: atom_id res chain seq x y z
N CYS A 1 25.00 -15.53 -39.65
CA CYS A 1 23.58 -15.97 -39.58
C CYS A 1 23.16 -16.41 -38.19
N VAL A 2 23.81 -17.39 -37.55
CA VAL A 2 23.40 -17.92 -36.23
C VAL A 2 23.30 -16.84 -35.14
N CYS A 3 24.31 -15.96 -35.03
CA CYS A 3 24.29 -14.88 -34.03
C CYS A 3 23.12 -13.90 -34.25
N VAL A 4 22.78 -13.59 -35.50
CA VAL A 4 21.67 -12.69 -35.83
C VAL A 4 20.33 -13.31 -35.44
N VAL A 5 20.16 -14.62 -35.68
CA VAL A 5 18.94 -15.36 -35.28
C VAL A 5 18.80 -15.41 -33.76
N ILE A 6 19.90 -15.66 -33.03
CA ILE A 6 19.90 -15.64 -31.57
C ILE A 6 19.56 -14.24 -31.04
N SER A 7 20.16 -13.19 -31.60
CA SER A 7 19.86 -11.80 -31.20
C SER A 7 18.40 -11.44 -31.47
N VAL A 8 17.84 -11.84 -32.60
CA VAL A 8 16.41 -11.61 -32.93
C VAL A 8 15.49 -12.40 -31.99
N TYR A 9 15.86 -13.64 -31.64
CA TYR A 9 15.11 -14.48 -30.68
C TYR A 9 15.00 -13.83 -29.29
N TYR A 10 16.07 -13.20 -28.80
CA TYR A 10 16.04 -12.45 -27.54
C TYR A 10 15.38 -11.07 -27.68
N LEU A 11 15.65 -10.32 -28.77
CA LEU A 11 15.07 -9.00 -29.00
C LEU A 11 13.55 -9.02 -29.15
N LEU A 12 13.01 -10.06 -29.79
CA LEU A 12 11.56 -10.23 -29.94
C LEU A 12 10.89 -10.85 -28.71
N GLY A 13 11.65 -11.14 -27.64
CA GLY A 13 11.12 -11.71 -26.40
C GLY A 13 10.56 -13.13 -26.55
N ILE A 14 10.92 -13.84 -27.63
CA ILE A 14 10.45 -15.22 -27.86
C ILE A 14 10.94 -16.12 -26.73
N ASN A 15 12.17 -15.90 -26.25
CA ASN A 15 12.70 -16.60 -25.08
C ASN A 15 11.85 -16.38 -23.83
N ASP A 16 11.45 -15.14 -23.58
CA ASP A 16 10.67 -14.79 -22.38
C ASP A 16 9.27 -15.35 -22.49
N TYR A 17 8.66 -15.33 -23.68
CA TYR A 17 7.36 -15.94 -23.95
C TYR A 17 7.38 -17.47 -23.75
N VAL A 18 8.39 -18.17 -24.27
CA VAL A 18 8.50 -19.64 -24.14
C VAL A 18 8.76 -20.06 -22.69
N ASN A 19 9.48 -19.25 -21.91
CA ASN A 19 9.76 -19.52 -20.50
C ASN A 19 8.74 -18.89 -19.54
N ALA A 20 7.80 -18.08 -20.04
CA ALA A 20 6.74 -17.50 -19.23
C ALA A 20 5.81 -18.62 -18.76
N ARG A 21 5.70 -18.77 -17.44
CA ARG A 21 4.67 -19.63 -16.85
C ARG A 21 3.37 -18.85 -16.77
N ARG A 22 2.26 -19.53 -17.07
CA ARG A 22 0.94 -18.99 -16.77
C ARG A 22 0.81 -18.95 -15.25
N ILE A 23 0.21 -17.89 -14.73
CA ILE A 23 -0.08 -17.77 -13.30
C ILE A 23 -0.88 -19.00 -12.85
N GLU A 24 -1.83 -19.44 -13.66
CA GLU A 24 -2.66 -20.62 -13.43
C GLU A 24 -1.87 -21.94 -13.26
N ASP A 25 -0.70 -22.08 -13.89
CA ASP A 25 0.06 -23.34 -13.95
C ASP A 25 1.27 -23.38 -12.99
N GLY A 26 1.59 -22.27 -12.32
CA GLY A 26 2.82 -22.17 -11.51
C GLY A 26 2.77 -21.18 -10.35
N PHE A 27 1.62 -20.56 -10.10
CA PHE A 27 1.41 -19.67 -8.95
C PHE A 27 0.44 -20.33 -7.97
N ASP A 28 0.99 -20.96 -6.94
CA ASP A 28 0.23 -21.35 -5.76
C ASP A 28 0.18 -20.16 -4.80
N TYR A 29 -0.98 -19.49 -4.71
CA TYR A 29 -1.17 -18.51 -3.64
C TYR A 29 -1.28 -19.26 -2.30
N PRO A 30 -0.84 -18.70 -1.17
CA PRO A 30 -0.86 -19.38 0.13
C PRO A 30 -2.24 -19.94 0.55
N LEU A 31 -3.32 -19.50 -0.11
CA LEU A 31 -4.65 -20.06 0.02
C LEU A 31 -5.28 -20.32 -1.37
N ASN A 32 -4.93 -21.45 -2.00
CA ASN A 32 -5.57 -21.92 -3.24
C ASN A 32 -6.89 -22.63 -2.92
N MET A 33 -7.96 -21.87 -2.70
CA MET A 33 -9.30 -22.40 -2.43
C MET A 33 -10.41 -21.50 -2.98
N ASP A 34 -11.62 -22.03 -3.08
CA ASP A 34 -12.80 -21.22 -3.38
C ASP A 34 -13.14 -20.32 -2.18
N ILE A 35 -13.04 -19.01 -2.39
CA ILE A 35 -13.36 -17.97 -1.41
C ILE A 35 -14.87 -17.76 -1.25
N GLN A 36 -15.70 -18.13 -2.24
CA GLN A 36 -17.12 -17.83 -2.22
C GLN A 36 -17.87 -18.38 -0.99
N PRO A 37 -17.65 -19.65 -0.57
CA PRO A 37 -18.28 -20.18 0.63
C PRO A 37 -17.86 -19.42 1.90
N LEU A 38 -16.58 -19.06 2.01
CA LEU A 38 -16.07 -18.29 3.16
C LEU A 38 -16.71 -16.90 3.21
N LEU A 39 -16.87 -16.24 2.07
CA LEU A 39 -17.52 -14.94 1.99
C LEU A 39 -18.98 -15.03 2.45
N GLN A 40 -19.71 -16.08 2.05
CA GLN A 40 -21.09 -16.30 2.51
C GLN A 40 -21.17 -16.51 4.03
N GLU A 41 -20.20 -17.22 4.62
CA GLU A 41 -20.08 -17.37 6.08
C GLU A 41 -19.87 -16.01 6.76
N VAL A 42 -18.92 -15.20 6.29
CA VAL A 42 -18.65 -13.86 6.83
C VAL A 42 -19.88 -12.95 6.72
N MET A 43 -20.52 -12.92 5.55
CA MET A 43 -21.72 -12.09 5.31
C MET A 43 -22.90 -12.52 6.19
N ALA A 44 -22.96 -13.79 6.58
CA ALA A 44 -23.93 -14.31 7.56
C ALA A 44 -23.50 -14.08 9.02
N GLY A 45 -22.39 -13.38 9.28
CA GLY A 45 -21.85 -13.14 10.62
C GLY A 45 -21.22 -14.39 11.28
N LYS A 46 -20.98 -15.45 10.51
CA LYS A 46 -20.34 -16.68 10.98
C LYS A 46 -18.82 -16.54 10.88
N LYS A 47 -18.11 -17.21 11.80
CA LYS A 47 -16.66 -17.36 11.69
C LYS A 47 -16.35 -18.30 10.51
N PRO A 48 -15.45 -17.90 9.59
CA PRO A 48 -15.07 -18.76 8.48
C PRO A 48 -14.51 -20.11 8.94
N SER A 49 -14.82 -21.16 8.20
CA SER A 49 -14.31 -22.52 8.43
C SER A 49 -12.78 -22.62 8.29
N VAL A 50 -12.18 -21.73 7.51
CA VAL A 50 -10.72 -21.62 7.33
C VAL A 50 -10.18 -20.44 8.14
N PRO A 51 -9.16 -20.65 9.00
CA PRO A 51 -8.57 -19.56 9.76
C PRO A 51 -7.84 -18.57 8.83
N PRO A 52 -7.80 -17.28 9.19
CA PRO A 52 -7.05 -16.29 8.43
C PRO A 52 -5.55 -16.64 8.45
N ILE A 53 -4.92 -16.64 7.28
CA ILE A 53 -3.48 -16.87 7.13
C ILE A 53 -2.66 -15.60 7.41
N ASN A 54 -3.29 -14.43 7.34
CA ASN A 54 -2.69 -13.14 7.65
C ASN A 54 -3.27 -12.64 8.97
N TYR A 55 -2.54 -12.85 10.06
CA TYR A 55 -2.86 -12.19 11.33
C TYR A 55 -2.38 -10.75 11.29
N TYR A 56 -3.27 -9.80 11.60
CA TYR A 56 -2.96 -8.37 11.66
C TYR A 56 -2.96 -7.90 13.13
N PRO A 57 -1.83 -7.97 13.83
CA PRO A 57 -1.72 -7.56 15.24
C PRO A 57 -1.56 -6.05 15.45
N TYR A 58 -1.66 -5.24 14.40
CA TYR A 58 -1.27 -3.83 14.47
C TYR A 58 -2.45 -2.90 14.76
N ARG A 59 -2.16 -1.80 15.45
CA ARG A 59 -3.12 -0.79 15.88
C ARG A 59 -2.76 0.56 15.28
N PHE A 60 -3.80 1.29 14.90
CA PHE A 60 -3.66 2.70 14.55
C PHE A 60 -3.35 3.50 15.81
N LEU A 61 -2.20 4.17 15.82
CA LEU A 61 -1.77 5.05 16.90
C LEU A 61 -2.39 6.44 16.75
N THR A 62 -2.64 6.85 15.51
CA THR A 62 -3.14 8.18 15.18
C THR A 62 -4.17 8.15 14.07
N ASN A 63 -4.96 9.21 13.98
CA ASN A 63 -5.86 9.49 12.88
C ASN A 63 -5.60 10.92 12.39
N SER A 64 -5.46 11.10 11.09
CA SER A 64 -5.18 12.42 10.51
C SER A 64 -6.36 13.38 10.62
N GLY A 65 -7.59 12.88 10.74
CA GLY A 65 -8.82 13.68 10.72
C GLY A 65 -9.14 14.33 9.37
N LYS A 66 -8.24 14.22 8.38
CA LYS A 66 -8.34 14.84 7.04
C LYS A 66 -9.53 14.34 6.23
N CYS A 67 -10.01 13.14 6.55
CA CYS A 67 -11.15 12.49 5.91
C CYS A 67 -12.48 12.64 6.69
N ASN A 68 -12.54 13.53 7.70
CA ASN A 68 -13.79 13.88 8.37
C ASN A 68 -14.64 14.85 7.51
N THR A 69 -14.83 14.51 6.24
CA THR A 69 -15.68 15.26 5.32
C THR A 69 -17.00 14.52 5.11
N VAL A 70 -18.08 15.28 4.93
CA VAL A 70 -19.40 14.76 4.55
C VAL A 70 -19.43 14.47 3.04
N GLU A 71 -18.49 15.03 2.29
CA GLU A 71 -18.41 14.93 0.84
C GLU A 71 -17.77 13.60 0.41
N LYS A 72 -18.29 13.02 -0.69
CA LYS A 72 -17.76 11.79 -1.26
C LYS A 72 -16.41 12.07 -1.92
N LEU A 73 -15.37 11.35 -1.51
CA LEU A 73 -14.05 11.40 -2.16
C LEU A 73 -14.14 10.80 -3.57
N ASP A 74 -13.55 11.48 -4.56
CA ASP A 74 -13.38 10.96 -5.92
C ASP A 74 -12.15 10.04 -6.01
N LEU A 75 -11.08 10.40 -5.29
CA LEU A 75 -9.82 9.63 -5.25
C LEU A 75 -9.17 9.73 -3.87
N PHE A 76 -8.72 8.57 -3.37
CA PHE A 76 -7.95 8.49 -2.13
C PHE A 76 -6.60 7.85 -2.40
N ILE A 77 -5.53 8.64 -2.21
CA ILE A 77 -4.15 8.22 -2.44
C ILE A 77 -3.54 7.82 -1.10
N VAL A 78 -3.19 6.54 -0.99
CA VAL A 78 -2.55 5.97 0.19
C VAL A 78 -1.10 5.67 -0.13
N VAL A 79 -0.17 6.31 0.59
CA VAL A 79 1.26 6.17 0.37
C VAL A 79 1.90 5.52 1.59
N LYS A 80 2.46 4.31 1.43
CA LYS A 80 3.33 3.70 2.44
C LYS A 80 4.66 4.46 2.47
N SER A 81 5.15 4.83 3.65
CA SER A 81 6.39 5.59 3.78
C SER A 81 7.12 5.20 5.06
N ALA A 82 8.43 4.96 4.95
CA ALA A 82 9.33 4.87 6.10
C ALA A 82 9.29 6.16 6.93
N MET A 83 9.60 6.07 8.23
CA MET A 83 9.56 7.20 9.15
C MET A 83 10.49 8.34 8.70
N ASP A 84 11.72 8.03 8.30
CA ASP A 84 12.75 9.00 7.94
C ASP A 84 12.61 9.60 6.53
N HIS A 85 11.64 9.14 5.73
CA HIS A 85 11.36 9.62 4.38
C HIS A 85 10.61 10.96 4.31
N PHE A 86 10.95 11.92 5.17
CA PHE A 86 10.34 13.26 5.21
C PHE A 86 10.41 13.96 3.84
N GLY A 87 11.56 13.90 3.18
CA GLY A 87 11.77 14.49 1.86
C GLY A 87 10.91 13.85 0.77
N HIS A 88 10.71 12.52 0.82
CA HIS A 88 9.85 11.82 -0.13
C HIS A 88 8.38 12.20 0.07
N ARG A 89 7.90 12.23 1.32
CA ARG A 89 6.54 12.71 1.62
C ARG A 89 6.32 14.13 1.12
N ASN A 90 7.29 15.02 1.34
CA ASN A 90 7.23 16.38 0.82
C ASN A 90 7.19 16.42 -0.73
N ALA A 91 8.02 15.61 -1.41
CA ALA A 91 7.98 15.52 -2.86
C ALA A 91 6.62 15.04 -3.38
N VAL A 92 5.99 14.06 -2.72
CA VAL A 92 4.64 13.61 -3.06
C VAL A 92 3.62 14.73 -2.87
N ARG A 93 3.66 15.46 -1.76
CA ARG A 93 2.77 16.62 -1.50
C ARG A 93 2.91 17.71 -2.57
N LEU A 94 4.10 17.88 -3.14
CA LEU A 94 4.38 18.88 -4.18
C LEU A 94 4.13 18.39 -5.60
N THR A 95 3.83 17.10 -5.79
CA THR A 95 3.66 16.48 -7.10
C THR A 95 2.30 15.78 -7.19
N TYR A 96 2.27 14.45 -7.39
CA TYR A 96 1.04 13.71 -7.65
C TYR A 96 0.10 13.60 -6.44
N GLY A 97 0.56 13.94 -5.24
CA GLY A 97 -0.23 13.93 -4.01
C GLY A 97 -1.01 15.22 -3.74
N GLN A 98 -0.92 16.22 -4.63
CA GLN A 98 -1.62 17.50 -4.49
C GLN A 98 -3.16 17.32 -4.56
N GLU A 99 -3.86 17.71 -3.50
CA GLU A 99 -5.32 17.50 -3.37
C GLU A 99 -6.16 18.33 -4.36
N ASN A 100 -5.60 19.43 -4.86
CA ASN A 100 -6.24 20.36 -5.79
C ASN A 100 -5.71 20.22 -7.23
N LEU A 101 -4.98 19.15 -7.54
CA LEU A 101 -4.39 18.95 -8.87
C LEU A 101 -5.44 18.78 -9.96
N ILE A 102 -6.59 18.19 -9.63
CA ILE A 102 -7.67 17.90 -10.58
C ILE A 102 -8.87 18.80 -10.26
N PRO A 103 -9.17 19.82 -11.09
CA PRO A 103 -10.28 20.73 -10.86
C PRO A 103 -11.63 19.99 -10.74
N GLY A 104 -12.41 20.35 -9.72
CA GLY A 104 -13.75 19.80 -9.49
C GLY A 104 -13.77 18.36 -8.94
N ARG A 105 -12.62 17.81 -8.52
CA ARG A 105 -12.54 16.50 -7.87
C ARG A 105 -12.05 16.63 -6.44
N ILE A 106 -12.60 15.81 -5.56
CA ILE A 106 -12.19 15.75 -4.16
C ILE A 106 -11.16 14.63 -4.02
N VAL A 107 -9.89 15.02 -4.02
CA VAL A 107 -8.75 14.11 -3.84
C VAL A 107 -8.20 14.27 -2.42
N LYS A 108 -7.88 13.15 -1.77
CA LYS A 108 -7.16 13.14 -0.48
C LYS A 108 -5.93 12.26 -0.56
N SER A 109 -4.84 12.75 0.00
CA SER A 109 -3.56 12.03 0.07
C SER A 109 -3.14 11.87 1.52
N LEU A 110 -2.86 10.63 1.94
CA LEU A 110 -2.35 10.30 3.27
C LEU A 110 -1.12 9.39 3.20
N PHE A 111 -0.26 9.55 4.19
CA PHE A 111 0.94 8.74 4.40
C PHE A 111 0.74 7.77 5.55
N PHE A 112 1.05 6.50 5.32
CA PHE A 112 1.02 5.45 6.32
C PHE A 112 2.44 5.15 6.75
N VAL A 113 2.70 5.36 8.04
CA VAL A 113 4.05 5.31 8.63
C VAL A 113 4.03 4.36 9.83
N GLY A 114 5.08 3.56 9.97
CA GLY A 114 5.27 2.68 11.12
C GLY A 114 5.85 3.40 12.35
N ILE A 115 6.46 2.60 13.21
CA ILE A 115 7.27 3.02 14.36
C ILE A 115 8.67 2.41 14.25
N ASP A 116 9.64 3.03 14.91
CA ASP A 116 10.98 2.47 15.05
C ASP A 116 11.12 1.71 16.37
N GLU A 117 12.27 1.07 16.56
CA GLU A 117 12.53 0.27 17.76
C GLU A 117 12.55 1.08 19.06
N SER A 118 12.81 2.38 18.96
CA SER A 118 12.97 3.31 20.09
C SER A 118 11.70 4.14 20.36
N TYR A 119 10.59 3.85 19.66
CA TYR A 119 9.31 4.48 19.89
C TYR A 119 8.87 4.41 21.36
N PRO A 120 8.30 5.48 21.94
CA PRO A 120 7.99 6.78 21.33
C PRO A 120 9.11 7.82 21.50
N LYS A 121 10.33 7.42 21.88
CA LYS A 121 11.36 8.35 22.37
C LYS A 121 12.43 8.71 21.35
N SER A 122 12.35 8.18 20.13
CA SER A 122 13.35 8.44 19.10
C SER A 122 13.30 9.89 18.60
N GLU A 123 14.44 10.41 18.13
CA GLU A 123 14.48 11.72 17.47
C GLU A 123 13.65 11.73 16.17
N THR A 124 13.56 10.60 15.48
CA THR A 124 12.71 10.45 14.29
C THR A 124 11.24 10.58 14.65
N GLN A 125 10.78 9.98 15.76
CA GLN A 125 9.40 10.11 16.21
C GLN A 125 9.05 11.56 16.53
N LYS A 126 9.95 12.31 17.20
CA LYS A 126 9.70 13.75 17.47
C LYS A 126 9.47 14.55 16.18
N LYS A 127 10.26 14.28 15.14
CA LYS A 127 10.08 14.92 13.82
C LYS A 127 8.80 14.47 13.12
N ILE A 128 8.39 13.20 13.28
CA ILE A 128 7.09 12.73 12.80
C ILE A 128 5.97 13.49 13.51
N ASP A 129 6.02 13.64 14.82
CA ASP A 129 5.00 14.37 15.58
C ASP A 129 4.88 15.82 15.11
N GLU A 130 6.00 16.50 14.85
CA GLU A 130 6.04 17.84 14.26
C GLU A 130 5.40 17.88 12.86
N GLU A 131 5.75 16.95 11.98
CA GLU A 131 5.18 16.83 10.64
C GLU A 131 3.67 16.55 10.67
N MET A 132 3.22 15.71 11.60
CA MET A 132 1.82 15.39 11.82
C MET A 132 1.00 16.61 12.20
N VAL A 133 1.53 17.45 13.10
CA VAL A 133 0.89 18.72 13.48
C VAL A 133 0.81 19.66 12.28
N GLN A 134 1.87 19.73 11.48
CA GLN A 134 1.98 20.64 10.35
C GLN A 134 1.05 20.27 9.19
N PHE A 135 1.06 19.02 8.74
CA PHE A 135 0.39 18.61 7.49
C PHE A 135 -0.91 17.84 7.71
N LYS A 136 -1.10 17.25 8.89
CA LYS A 136 -2.30 16.48 9.25
C LYS A 136 -2.67 15.43 8.20
N ASP A 137 -1.66 14.76 7.66
CA ASP A 137 -1.83 13.80 6.57
C ASP A 137 -1.08 12.48 6.79
N ILE A 138 -0.60 12.23 8.00
CA ILE A 138 0.02 10.97 8.41
C ILE A 138 -0.96 10.17 9.26
N ILE A 139 -1.04 8.88 8.97
CA ILE A 139 -1.64 7.84 9.82
C ILE A 139 -0.49 6.96 10.29
N GLN A 140 -0.29 6.91 11.61
CA GLN A 140 0.75 6.09 12.21
C GLN A 140 0.18 4.79 12.76
N ILE A 141 0.89 3.69 12.51
CA ILE A 141 0.54 2.33 12.94
C ILE A 141 1.71 1.78 13.75
N ASP A 142 1.45 0.97 14.77
CA ASP A 142 2.48 0.35 15.62
C ASP A 142 3.26 -0.81 14.96
N PHE A 143 3.30 -0.83 13.63
CA PHE A 143 4.15 -1.73 12.84
C PHE A 143 5.60 -1.23 12.85
N ARG A 144 6.56 -2.13 13.08
CA ARG A 144 7.98 -1.79 12.95
C ARG A 144 8.37 -1.70 11.48
N ASP A 145 8.65 -0.48 11.04
CA ASP A 145 9.08 -0.17 9.67
C ASP A 145 10.54 -0.60 9.43
#